data_AF-A0A433BMB6-F1
#
_entry.id   AF-A0A433BMB6-F1
#
_cell.length_a   1.000
_cell.length_b   1.000
_cell.length_c   1.000
_cell.angle_alpha   90.00
_cell.angle_beta   90.00
_cell.angle_gamma   90.00
#
_symmetry.space_group_name_H-M   'P 1'
#
loop_
_entity.id
_entity.type
_entity.pdbx_description
1 polymer ?
#
loop_
_entity_poly.entity_id
_entity_poly.type
_entity_poly.pdbx_seq_one_letter_code
_entity_poly.pdbx_strand_id
1 'polypeptide(L)' 'ILHHGEPAALRQVGLRVAQRPGPIVSVTGLTAGDAAIPLERLLIERALSVNTAAAGGNASLMTLS' A
#
# COMPACT_ATOMS: atom_id res chain seq x y z
N ILE A 1 -1.45 9.81 1.79
CA ILE A 1 -1.62 11.22 1.34
C ILE A 1 -0.63 11.48 0.23
N LEU A 2 -1.10 12.02 -0.88
CA LEU A 2 -0.29 12.47 -2.00
C LEU A 2 -0.27 14.01 -1.99
N HIS A 3 0.91 14.61 -2.05
CA HIS A 3 1.07 16.06 -2.06
C HIS A 3 2.05 16.48 -3.16
N HIS A 4 1.59 17.37 -4.04
CA HIS A 4 2.42 18.07 -5.02
C HIS A 4 2.69 19.48 -4.55
N GLY A 5 3.96 19.88 -4.52
CA GLY A 5 4.34 21.24 -4.17
C GLY A 5 5.71 21.35 -3.52
N GLU A 6 5.96 22.51 -2.93
CA GLU A 6 7.26 22.84 -2.35
C GLU A 6 7.55 22.04 -1.07
N PRO A 7 8.83 21.78 -0.75
CA PRO A 7 9.23 21.05 0.45
C PRO A 7 8.67 21.63 1.76
N ALA A 8 8.54 22.96 1.83
CA ALA A 8 7.96 23.64 2.99
C ALA A 8 6.48 23.27 3.17
N ALA A 9 5.70 23.23 2.09
CA ALA A 9 4.30 22.83 2.12
C ALA A 9 4.14 21.35 2.49
N LEU A 10 5.00 20.48 1.95
CA LEU A 10 5.04 19.05 2.32
C LEU A 10 5.31 18.87 3.81
N ARG A 11 6.23 19.64 4.39
CA ARG A 11 6.52 19.60 5.83
C ARG A 11 5.30 19.99 6.66
N GLN A 12 4.56 21.03 6.25
CA GLN A 12 3.31 21.42 6.92
C GLN A 12 2.22 20.36 6.81
N VAL A 13 2.14 19.66 5.67
CA VAL A 13 1.27 18.49 5.53
C VAL A 13 1.68 17.41 6.53
N GLY A 14 2.97 17.07 6.61
CA GLY A 14 3.48 16.07 7.56
C GLY A 14 3.12 16.38 9.01
N LEU A 15 3.31 17.63 9.45
CA LEU A 15 2.98 18.07 10.81
C LEU A 15 1.47 17.93 11.10
N ARG A 16 0.60 18.34 10.19
CA ARG A 16 -0.86 18.20 10.36
C ARG A 16 -1.29 16.74 10.39
N VAL A 17 -0.69 15.90 9.56
CA VAL A 17 -1.02 14.48 9.48
C VAL A 17 -0.61 13.75 10.76
N ALA A 18 0.53 14.11 11.33
CA ALA A 18 1.02 13.52 12.58
C ALA A 18 0.09 13.81 13.78
N GLN A 19 -0.72 14.87 13.73
CA GLN A 19 -1.69 15.20 14.77
C GLN A 19 -3.03 14.47 14.63
N ARG A 20 -3.26 13.78 13.50
CA ARG A 20 -4.55 13.13 13.23
C ARG A 20 -4.69 11.86 14.09
N PRO A 21 -5.82 11.65 14.78
CA PRO A 21 -6.05 10.40 15.49
C PRO A 21 -6.21 9.22 14.52
N GLY A 22 -5.95 8.02 15.03
CA GLY A 22 -6.11 6.75 14.29
C GLY A 22 -4.81 6.26 13.64
N PRO A 23 -4.91 5.38 12.64
CA PRO A 23 -3.74 4.76 12.01
C PRO A 23 -2.80 5.79 11.38
N ILE A 24 -1.51 5.50 11.45
CA ILE A 24 -0.47 6.23 10.73
C ILE A 24 -0.75 6.09 9.23
N VAL A 25 -0.71 7.20 8.51
CA VAL A 25 -0.86 7.21 7.06
C VAL A 25 0.45 7.66 6.41
N SER A 26 0.84 6.97 5.35
CA SER A 26 2.01 7.37 4.56
C SER A 26 1.74 8.70 3.85
N VAL A 27 2.75 9.56 3.79
CA VAL A 27 2.75 10.81 3.02
C VAL A 27 3.76 10.67 1.88
N THR A 28 3.33 10.89 0.65
CA THR A 28 4.17 10.90 -0.55
C THR A 28 4.19 12.32 -1.09
N GLY A 29 5.38 12.91 -1.15
CA GLY A 29 5.62 14.23 -1.71
C GLY A 29 6.18 14.12 -3.13
N LEU A 30 5.69 14.96 -4.03
CA LEU A 30 6.14 15.11 -5.41
C LEU A 30 6.32 16.60 -5.71
N THR A 31 7.21 16.94 -6.65
CA THR A 31 7.33 18.33 -7.10
C THR A 31 6.07 18.74 -7.87
N ALA A 32 5.77 20.04 -7.93
CA ALA A 32 4.59 20.50 -8.66
C ALA A 32 4.66 20.08 -10.15
N GLY A 33 3.58 19.46 -10.64
CA GLY A 33 3.50 18.98 -12.02
C GLY A 33 4.15 17.62 -12.29
N ASP A 34 4.79 17.01 -11.30
CA ASP A 34 5.36 15.65 -11.46
C ASP A 34 4.26 14.60 -11.60
N ALA A 35 4.29 13.85 -12.70
CA ALA A 35 3.31 12.83 -13.04
C ALA A 35 3.77 11.41 -12.68
N ALA A 36 5.02 11.21 -12.22
CA ALA A 36 5.57 9.91 -11.85
C ALA A 36 5.08 9.46 -10.46
N ILE A 37 3.77 9.32 -10.31
CA ILE A 37 3.13 8.95 -9.05
C ILE A 37 3.39 7.45 -8.78
N PRO A 38 3.95 7.06 -7.61
CA PRO A 38 4.12 5.65 -7.25
C PRO A 38 2.77 5.04 -6.84
N LEU A 39 2.03 4.52 -7.82
CA LEU A 39 0.66 4.03 -7.67
C LEU A 39 0.54 2.85 -6.70
N GLU A 40 1.59 2.04 -6.56
CA GLU A 40 1.67 0.92 -5.63
C GLU A 40 1.45 1.36 -4.18
N ARG A 41 1.82 2.60 -3.82
CA ARG A 41 1.62 3.17 -2.47
C ARG A 41 0.17 3.57 -2.20
N LEU A 42 -0.69 3.50 -3.22
CA LEU A 42 -2.13 3.79 -3.13
C LEU A 42 -2.97 2.51 -3.13
N LEU A 43 -2.34 1.35 -3.26
CA LEU A 43 -3.00 0.05 -3.16
C LEU A 43 -2.99 -0.45 -1.71
N ILE A 44 -3.96 -1.32 -1.40
CA ILE A 44 -3.93 -2.11 -0.17
C ILE A 44 -3.61 -3.54 -0.60
N GLU A 45 -2.42 -4.00 -0.22
CA GLU A 45 -2.04 -5.38 -0.45
C GLU A 45 -2.86 -6.33 0.44
N ARG A 46 -3.33 -7.43 -0.14
CA ARG A 46 -4.07 -8.47 0.58
C ARG A 46 -3.51 -9.84 0.21
N ALA A 47 -2.93 -10.51 1.20
CA ALA A 47 -2.49 -11.90 1.08
C ALA A 47 -3.57 -12.86 1.65
N LEU A 48 -3.82 -13.95 0.94
CA LEU A 48 -4.70 -15.04 1.39
C LEU A 48 -3.92 -16.35 1.30
N SER A 49 -3.86 -17.09 2.41
CA SER A 49 -3.31 -18.44 2.44
C SER A 49 -4.48 -19.43 2.48
N VAL A 50 -4.61 -20.24 1.44
CA VAL A 50 -5.67 -21.23 1.32
C VAL A 50 -5.07 -22.61 1.47
N ASN A 51 -5.50 -23.35 2.50
CA ASN A 51 -5.15 -24.76 2.63
C ASN A 51 -5.92 -25.58 1.58
N THR A 52 -5.29 -25.83 0.43
CA THR A 52 -5.89 -26.58 -0.67
C THR A 52 -6.06 -28.08 -0.36
N ALA A 53 -5.37 -28.59 0.67
CA ALA A 53 -5.49 -29.98 1.12
C ALA A 53 -6.49 -30.15 2.28
N ALA A 54 -7.22 -29.09 2.67
CA ALA A 54 -8.12 -29.12 3.81
C ALA A 54 -9.22 -30.21 3.71
N ALA A 55 -9.61 -30.59 2.49
CA ALA A 55 -10.56 -31.68 2.25
C ALA A 55 -9.96 -33.10 2.41
N GLY A 56 -8.69 -33.22 2.84
CA GLY A 56 -8.02 -34.50 3.12
C GLY A 56 -7.15 -35.04 1.98
N GLY A 57 -6.96 -34.29 0.90
CA GLY A 57 -6.10 -34.70 -0.22
C GLY A 57 -5.67 -33.51 -1.09
N ASN A 58 -4.51 -33.62 -1.74
CA ASN A 58 -4.02 -32.62 -2.66
C ASN A 58 -4.25 -33.09 -4.11
N ALA A 59 -5.25 -32.51 -4.76
CA ALA A 59 -5.63 -32.87 -6.13
C ALA A 59 -4.47 -32.73 -7.13
N SER A 60 -3.62 -31.70 -6.99
CA SER A 60 -2.48 -31.49 -7.88
C SER A 60 -1.41 -32.59 -7.72
N LEU A 61 -1.23 -33.14 -6.50
CA LEU A 61 -0.34 -34.28 -6.30
C LEU A 61 -0.89 -35.57 -6.94
N MET A 62 -2.22 -35.73 -6.99
CA MET A 62 -2.85 -36.91 -7.58
C MET A 62 -2.71 -36.97 -9.12
N THR A 63 -2.39 -35.83 -9.77
CA THR A 63 -2.23 -35.74 -11.23
C THR A 63 -0.77 -35.76 -11.70
N LEU A 64 0.20 -35.86 -10.78
CA LEU A 64 1.62 -36.03 -11.11
C LEU A 64 1.90 -37.52 -11.31
N SER A 65 1.76 -38.00 -12.55
CA SER A 65 2.13 -39.36 -12.99
C SER A 65 3.38 -39.35 -13.85
#